data_AF-A0A0G1HEF9-F1
#
_entry.id   AF-A0A0G1HEF9-F1
#
_cell.length_a   1.000
_cell.length_b   1.000
_cell.length_c   1.000
_cell.angle_alpha   90.00
_cell.angle_beta   90.00
_cell.angle_gamma   90.00
#
_symmetry.space_group_name_H-M   'P 1'
#
loop_
_entity.id
_entity.type
_entity.pdbx_description
1 polymer ?
#
loop_
_entity_poly.entity_id
_entity_poly.type
_entity_poly.pdbx_seq_one_letter_code
_entity_poly.pdbx_strand_id
1 'polypeptide(L)'
;MSEYDTLIVKIDRRTGGRRYRQYYVRTRICDSSLEMFELPLNIYLLKDSNVGYLGHELVLKLNEVDGIEEVYLSPFCLGIGKNPAFDWEDIEADILFSLETVVGKPVEIKRA
;
A
#
# COMPACT_ATOMS: atom_id res chain seq x y z
N MET A 1 -7.06 17.03 -19.05
CA MET A 1 -6.47 15.97 -18.22
C MET A 1 -7.62 15.06 -17.86
N SER A 2 -7.61 13.82 -18.36
CA SER A 2 -8.76 12.94 -18.19
C SER A 2 -8.76 12.41 -16.75
N GLU A 3 -9.93 12.13 -16.16
CA GLU A 3 -10.06 11.47 -14.84
C GLU A 3 -9.34 10.10 -14.76
N TYR A 4 -8.77 9.60 -15.87
CA TYR A 4 -8.01 8.36 -15.94
C TYR A 4 -6.49 8.54 -15.80
N ASP A 5 -5.99 9.78 -15.73
CA ASP A 5 -4.54 10.07 -15.71
C ASP A 5 -3.95 10.11 -14.28
N THR A 6 -4.78 10.14 -13.24
CA THR A 6 -4.33 10.19 -11.82
C THR A 6 -4.84 8.99 -11.02
N LEU A 7 -4.06 8.59 -10.00
CA LEU A 7 -4.45 7.61 -9.00
C LEU A 7 -5.09 8.32 -7.81
N ILE A 8 -6.43 8.28 -7.75
CA ILE A 8 -7.15 8.82 -6.60
C ILE A 8 -6.98 7.88 -5.41
N VAL A 9 -6.38 8.38 -4.33
CA VAL A 9 -6.17 7.66 -3.06
C VAL A 9 -7.05 8.28 -1.98
N LYS A 10 -7.87 7.45 -1.32
CA LYS A 10 -8.61 7.82 -0.10
C LYS A 10 -7.97 7.11 1.09
N ILE A 11 -7.50 7.90 2.06
CA ILE A 11 -6.82 7.40 3.26
C ILE A 11 -7.86 7.27 4.38
N ASP A 12 -8.03 6.06 4.91
CA ASP A 12 -8.75 5.82 6.16
C ASP A 12 -7.76 5.74 7.32
N ARG A 13 -7.86 6.75 8.20
CA ARG A 13 -7.02 6.92 9.40
C ARG A 13 -7.72 6.42 10.68
N ARG A 14 -8.96 5.95 10.58
CA ARG A 14 -9.77 5.51 11.74
C ARG A 14 -9.58 4.01 11.99
N THR A 15 -9.39 3.25 10.92
CA THR A 15 -9.26 1.78 10.99
C THR A 15 -7.94 1.37 11.64
N GLY A 16 -8.03 0.61 12.75
CA GLY A 16 -6.89 0.06 13.50
C GLY A 16 -6.11 1.03 14.39
N GLY A 17 -6.57 2.28 14.54
CA GLY A 17 -5.99 3.24 15.50
C GLY A 17 -4.62 3.78 15.07
N ARG A 18 -3.71 4.04 16.02
CA ARG A 18 -2.43 4.72 15.72
C ARG A 18 -1.46 3.92 14.87
N ARG A 19 -1.62 2.59 14.76
CA ARG A 19 -0.68 1.69 14.10
C ARG A 19 -1.07 1.28 12.69
N TYR A 20 -2.32 1.49 12.29
CA TYR A 20 -2.79 1.02 11.00
C TYR A 20 -3.40 2.15 10.18
N ARG A 21 -3.18 2.12 8.86
CA ARG A 21 -3.88 2.95 7.89
C ARG A 21 -4.28 2.11 6.70
N GLN A 22 -5.37 2.51 6.05
CA GLN A 22 -5.82 1.91 4.81
C GLN A 22 -5.86 2.96 3.71
N TYR A 23 -5.39 2.59 2.53
CA TYR A 23 -5.29 3.40 1.33
C TYR A 23 -6.17 2.76 0.26
N TYR A 24 -7.34 3.37 0.04
CA TYR A 24 -8.30 2.92 -0.95
C TYR A 24 -8.01 3.58 -2.29
N VAL A 25 -7.97 2.78 -3.34
CA VAL A 25 -7.69 3.20 -4.71
C VAL A 25 -8.80 2.73 -5.64
N ARG A 26 -8.96 3.40 -6.80
CA ARG A 26 -9.92 2.98 -7.84
C ARG A 26 -9.32 2.05 -8.88
N THR A 27 -8.02 1.80 -8.82
CA THR A 27 -7.29 0.89 -9.70
C THR A 27 -7.07 -0.43 -8.98
N ARG A 28 -7.22 -1.54 -9.72
CA ARG A 28 -6.93 -2.86 -9.16
C ARG A 28 -5.43 -3.00 -8.92
N ILE A 29 -5.01 -3.15 -7.66
CA ILE A 29 -3.60 -3.28 -7.25
C ILE A 29 -3.25 -4.70 -6.78
N CYS A 30 -4.24 -5.57 -6.61
CA CYS A 30 -4.03 -6.96 -6.19
C CYS A 30 -5.02 -7.89 -6.91
N ASP A 31 -4.56 -9.09 -7.27
CA ASP A 31 -5.41 -10.09 -7.91
C ASP A 31 -6.15 -10.98 -6.91
N SER A 32 -5.54 -11.25 -5.75
CA SER A 32 -6.14 -12.01 -4.63
C SER A 32 -7.21 -11.20 -3.90
N SER A 33 -8.15 -11.90 -3.24
CA SER A 33 -9.20 -11.26 -2.42
C SER A 33 -8.63 -10.57 -1.19
N LEU A 34 -7.59 -11.17 -0.59
CA LEU A 34 -6.86 -10.64 0.55
C LEU A 34 -5.56 -11.41 0.71
N GLU A 35 -4.44 -10.72 0.81
CA GLU A 35 -3.12 -11.25 1.16
C GLU A 35 -2.48 -10.38 2.23
N MET A 36 -1.62 -10.97 3.05
CA MET A 36 -0.92 -10.28 4.13
C MET A 36 0.55 -10.70 4.16
N PHE A 37 1.43 -9.73 4.36
CA PHE A 37 2.87 -9.93 4.45
C PHE A 37 3.40 -9.22 5.69
N GLU A 38 4.19 -9.94 6.48
CA GLU A 38 5.01 -9.37 7.53
C GLU A 38 6.35 -8.92 6.94
N LEU A 39 6.87 -7.80 7.45
CA LEU A 39 8.17 -7.23 7.07
C LEU A 39 9.18 -7.39 8.22
N PRO A 40 10.46 -7.73 7.93
CA PRO A 40 11.07 -7.85 6.61
C PRO A 40 10.56 -9.04 5.81
N LEU A 41 10.33 -8.80 4.52
CA LEU A 41 9.64 -9.71 3.62
C LEU A 41 10.34 -11.06 3.48
N ASN A 42 9.59 -12.14 3.68
CA ASN A 42 10.00 -13.44 3.18
C ASN A 42 9.67 -13.57 1.68
N ILE A 43 10.71 -13.50 0.84
CA ILE A 43 10.57 -13.55 -0.62
C ILE A 43 9.89 -14.82 -1.16
N TYR A 44 9.96 -15.94 -0.44
CA TYR A 44 9.30 -17.17 -0.84
C TYR A 44 7.78 -17.07 -0.67
N LEU A 45 7.31 -16.41 0.40
CA LEU A 45 5.88 -16.16 0.60
C LEU A 45 5.31 -15.23 -0.47
N LEU A 46 6.08 -14.21 -0.88
CA LEU A 46 5.66 -13.33 -1.97
C LEU A 46 5.56 -14.08 -3.30
N LYS A 47 6.57 -14.92 -3.60
CA LYS A 47 6.61 -15.70 -4.84
C LYS A 47 5.43 -16.68 -4.98
N ASP A 48 5.00 -17.27 -3.88
CA ASP A 48 3.88 -18.24 -3.85
C ASP A 48 2.50 -17.55 -3.71
N SER A 49 2.47 -16.23 -3.57
CA SER A 49 1.23 -15.46 -3.41
C SER A 49 0.53 -15.19 -4.75
N ASN A 50 -0.78 -14.94 -4.69
CA ASN A 50 -1.61 -14.63 -5.86
C ASN A 50 -1.91 -13.12 -5.98
N VAL A 51 -0.99 -12.25 -5.54
CA VAL A 51 -1.20 -10.80 -5.56
C VAL A 51 -1.14 -10.17 -6.95
N GLY A 52 -0.67 -10.91 -7.96
CA GLY A 52 -0.47 -10.39 -9.32
C GLY A 52 0.74 -9.46 -9.43
N TYR A 53 1.03 -8.99 -10.64
CA TYR A 53 2.24 -8.19 -10.90
C TYR A 53 2.31 -6.90 -10.08
N LEU A 54 1.23 -6.10 -10.07
CA LEU A 54 1.21 -4.84 -9.33
C LEU A 54 1.33 -5.06 -7.82
N GLY A 55 0.62 -6.06 -7.28
CA GLY A 55 0.71 -6.38 -5.86
C GLY A 55 2.11 -6.84 -5.48
N HIS A 56 2.76 -7.63 -6.34
CA HIS A 56 4.11 -8.12 -6.12
C HIS A 56 5.13 -6.97 -6.06
N GLU A 57 5.12 -6.09 -7.06
CA GLU A 57 6.00 -4.91 -7.09
C GLU A 57 5.75 -3.95 -5.92
N LEU A 58 4.49 -3.80 -5.51
CA LEU A 58 4.13 -2.95 -4.38
C LEU A 58 4.67 -3.48 -3.06
N VAL A 59 4.55 -4.78 -2.79
CA VAL A 59 5.11 -5.39 -1.57
C VAL A 59 6.63 -5.26 -1.54
N LEU A 60 7.31 -5.47 -2.67
CA LEU A 60 8.76 -5.30 -2.76
C LEU A 60 9.20 -3.87 -2.43
N LYS A 61 8.52 -2.86 -2.99
CA LYS A 61 8.83 -1.45 -2.70
C LYS A 61 8.53 -1.07 -1.26
N LEU A 62 7.41 -1.52 -0.71
CA LEU A 62 7.05 -1.24 0.69
C LEU A 62 8.02 -1.91 1.67
N ASN A 63 8.67 -3.02 1.27
CA ASN A 63 9.73 -3.65 2.06
C ASN A 63 11.00 -2.78 2.18
N GLU A 64 11.15 -1.75 1.34
CA GLU A 64 12.26 -0.78 1.43
C GLU A 64 11.93 0.41 2.35
N VAL A 65 10.69 0.52 2.83
CA VAL A 65 10.24 1.64 3.67
C VAL A 65 10.42 1.30 5.14
N ASP A 66 11.32 2.02 5.80
CA ASP A 66 11.54 1.87 7.24
C ASP A 66 10.27 2.15 8.04
N GLY A 67 10.05 1.32 9.07
CA GLY A 67 8.93 1.49 9.98
C GLY A 67 7.63 0.82 9.53
N ILE A 68 7.57 0.18 8.36
CA ILE A 68 6.46 -0.73 8.00
C ILE A 68 6.76 -2.13 8.56
N GLU A 69 5.78 -2.72 9.24
CA GLU A 69 5.87 -4.08 9.79
C GLU A 69 4.92 -5.05 9.07
N GLU A 70 3.81 -4.55 8.52
CA GLU A 70 2.80 -5.38 7.90
C GLU A 70 2.18 -4.69 6.68
N VAL A 71 1.96 -5.47 5.62
CA VAL A 71 1.30 -5.05 4.39
C VAL A 71 0.10 -5.96 4.14
N TYR A 72 -1.06 -5.35 3.96
CA TYR A 72 -2.32 -6.02 3.62
C TYR A 72 -2.74 -5.59 2.23
N LEU A 73 -3.02 -6.53 1.34
CA LEU A 73 -3.45 -6.25 -0.03
C LEU A 73 -4.78 -6.90 -0.33
N SER A 74 -5.69 -6.10 -0.88
CA SER A 74 -6.91 -6.56 -1.55
C SER A 74 -7.05 -5.78 -2.86
N PRO A 75 -7.98 -6.14 -3.77
CA PRO A 75 -7.98 -5.59 -5.11
C PRO A 75 -7.95 -4.06 -5.19
N PHE A 76 -8.56 -3.35 -4.25
CA PHE A 76 -8.69 -1.88 -4.27
C PHE A 76 -8.24 -1.20 -2.98
N CYS A 77 -7.49 -1.92 -2.14
CA CYS A 77 -7.07 -1.40 -0.84
C CYS A 77 -5.70 -1.95 -0.44
N LEU A 78 -4.83 -1.03 -0.03
CA LEU A 78 -3.57 -1.29 0.65
C LEU A 78 -3.75 -0.96 2.14
N GLY A 79 -3.55 -1.92 3.02
CA GLY A 79 -3.43 -1.70 4.46
C GLY A 79 -1.97 -1.73 4.88
N ILE A 80 -1.57 -0.80 5.74
CA ILE A 80 -0.22 -0.72 6.30
C ILE A 80 -0.32 -0.79 7.82
N GLY A 81 0.43 -1.72 8.41
CA GLY A 81 0.76 -1.73 9.83
C GLY A 81 2.16 -1.18 10.04
N LYS A 82 2.29 -0.14 10.87
CA LYS A 82 3.57 0.49 11.19
C LYS A 82 4.10 0.10 12.57
N ASN A 83 5.43 0.12 12.68
CA ASN A 83 6.13 0.08 13.94
C ASN A 83 5.69 1.27 14.83
N PRO A 84 5.41 1.06 16.12
CA PRO A 84 5.02 2.12 17.03
C PRO A 84 6.03 3.26 17.20
N ALA A 85 7.31 3.03 16.90
CA ALA A 85 8.39 4.01 17.06
C ALA A 85 8.45 5.05 15.93
N PHE A 86 7.75 4.85 14.81
CA PHE A 86 7.71 5.77 13.67
C PHE A 86 6.42 6.57 13.68
N ASP A 87 6.43 7.80 13.20
CA ASP A 87 5.20 8.56 13.00
C ASP A 87 4.68 8.41 11.55
N TRP A 88 3.38 8.60 11.37
CA TRP A 88 2.79 8.45 10.03
C TRP A 88 3.22 9.56 9.09
N GLU A 89 3.51 10.74 9.65
CA GLU A 89 4.04 11.89 8.95
C GLU A 89 5.39 11.58 8.29
N ASP A 90 6.16 10.65 8.84
CA ASP A 90 7.47 10.24 8.32
C ASP A 90 7.35 9.22 7.18
N ILE A 91 6.40 8.29 7.27
CA ILE A 91 6.32 7.14 6.33
C ILE A 91 5.23 7.27 5.25
N GLU A 92 4.22 8.13 5.44
CA GLU A 92 3.06 8.22 4.52
C GLU A 92 3.47 8.71 3.13
N ALA A 93 4.48 9.58 3.03
CA ALA A 93 5.00 10.04 1.74
C ALA A 93 5.58 8.88 0.91
N ASP A 94 6.37 8.00 1.52
CA ASP A 94 7.01 6.86 0.85
C ASP A 94 6.01 5.78 0.44
N ILE A 95 4.95 5.57 1.24
CA ILE A 95 3.84 4.69 0.90
C ILE A 95 3.10 5.20 -0.34
N LEU A 96 2.78 6.50 -0.38
CA LEU A 96 2.11 7.11 -1.53
C LEU A 96 2.99 7.10 -2.77
N PHE A 97 4.29 7.35 -2.61
CA PHE A 97 5.26 7.26 -3.70
C PHE A 97 5.38 5.83 -4.26
N SER A 98 5.32 4.82 -3.39
CA SER A 98 5.31 3.41 -3.80
C SER A 98 4.08 3.08 -4.65
N LEU A 99 2.90 3.55 -4.24
CA LEU A 99 1.66 3.42 -5.03
C LEU A 99 1.76 4.14 -6.39
N GLU A 100 2.22 5.39 -6.40
CA GLU A 100 2.41 6.17 -7.63
C GLU A 100 3.33 5.44 -8.62
N THR A 101 4.47 4.94 -8.12
CA THR A 101 5.49 4.29 -8.95
C THR A 101 4.97 2.98 -9.54
N VAL A 102 4.31 2.14 -8.74
CA VAL A 102 3.83 0.83 -9.19
C VAL A 102 2.67 0.96 -10.17
N VAL A 103 1.74 1.85 -9.89
CA VAL A 103 0.57 2.07 -10.76
C VAL A 103 0.94 2.89 -12.00
N GLY A 104 2.05 3.64 -11.96
CA GLY A 104 2.52 4.50 -13.04
C GLY A 104 1.62 5.71 -13.26
N LYS A 105 0.97 6.19 -12.19
CA LYS A 105 0.04 7.33 -12.22
C LYS A 105 0.28 8.25 -11.04
N PRO A 106 0.33 9.57 -11.26
CA PRO A 106 0.43 10.55 -10.18
C PRO A 106 -0.65 10.35 -9.12
N VAL A 107 -0.27 10.37 -7.85
CA VAL A 107 -1.19 10.20 -6.73
C VAL A 107 -1.89 11.51 -6.40
N GLU A 108 -3.21 11.45 -6.29
CA GLU A 108 -4.05 12.55 -5.80
C GLU A 108 -4.83 12.09 -4.56
N ILE A 109 -4.58 12.75 -3.43
CA ILE A 109 -5.25 12.41 -2.17
C ILE A 109 -6.64 13.06 -2.16
N LYS A 110 -7.68 12.22 -2.15
CA LYS A 110 -9.05 12.71 -1.98
C LYS A 110 -9.35 12.91 -0.50
N ARG A 111 -9.50 14.18 -0.11
CA ARG A 111 -10.03 14.53 1.22
C ARG A 111 -11.49 14.08 1.29
N ALA A 112 -11.82 13.35 2.37
CA ALA A 112 -13.19 12.98 2.69
C ALA A 112 -13.98 14.21 3.17
#